data_AF-A0A7F5R3A5-F1
#
_entry.id   AF-A0A7F5R3A5-F1
#
_cell.length_a   1.000
_cell.length_b   1.000
_cell.length_c   1.000
_cell.angle_alpha   90.00
_cell.angle_beta   90.00
_cell.angle_gamma   90.00
#
_symmetry.space_group_name_H-M   'P 1'
#
loop_
_entity.id
_entity.type
_entity.pdbx_description
1 polymer ?
#
loop_
_entity_poly.entity_id
_entity_poly.type
_entity_poly.pdbx_seq_one_letter_code
_entity_poly.pdbx_strand_id
1 'polypeptide(L)'
;MYNLQISGTCKHLFLPFKRLFKTSIMAKSKFEYVRKFEFEDRLLPNCWIVVRIDGRNFHKFSDKHKFEKPNDLRALNLMNRAAVTVMEEFKDISLAYGESDEYSFVLRKDTELYNRRGTKIMTYLNSLFTSSFVFFWKEYFNEQKLLYPPAFDSRVVLYPTDENLRDYLSWRQADTHINNLYNTTFWTLINKGGLSNTEAQERLSGTLSSDKNEILFSEFGINYNNEPVMFKKGTILIRKRIKIPDQNKSRLVIVPLYEDLMQDKFWNEHSELLEIKSPPCLIIIIAKLVV
;
A
#
# COMPACT_ATOMS: atom_id res chain seq x y z
N MET A 1 -28.23 -101.60 27.90
CA MET A 1 -27.40 -101.94 26.74
C MET A 1 -27.65 -100.87 25.68
N TYR A 2 -26.88 -99.79 25.70
CA TYR A 2 -25.62 -99.56 24.97
C TYR A 2 -25.80 -99.24 23.47
N ASN A 3 -25.29 -98.04 23.11
CA ASN A 3 -24.85 -97.55 21.81
C ASN A 3 -25.97 -97.10 20.84
N LEU A 4 -25.92 -95.92 20.19
CA LEU A 4 -24.77 -95.32 19.52
C LEU A 4 -24.70 -93.78 19.60
N GLN A 5 -23.48 -93.32 19.38
CA GLN A 5 -22.91 -91.99 19.57
C GLN A 5 -22.71 -91.30 18.20
N ILE A 6 -23.12 -90.03 18.12
CA ILE A 6 -22.54 -88.86 17.43
C ILE A 6 -21.90 -89.05 16.04
N SER A 7 -22.38 -88.31 15.03
CA SER A 7 -21.64 -87.19 14.39
C SER A 7 -22.17 -86.89 12.98
N GLY A 8 -22.53 -85.62 12.76
CA GLY A 8 -23.01 -85.15 11.45
C GLY A 8 -23.18 -83.64 11.47
N THR A 9 -22.08 -82.90 11.63
CA THR A 9 -22.07 -81.44 11.53
C THR A 9 -22.32 -81.02 10.09
N CYS A 10 -23.57 -80.68 9.76
CA CYS A 10 -23.88 -79.92 8.55
C CYS A 10 -23.64 -78.44 8.83
N LYS A 11 -22.43 -77.95 8.53
CA LYS A 11 -22.11 -76.53 8.54
C LYS A 11 -22.92 -75.85 7.43
N HIS A 12 -24.05 -75.24 7.78
CA HIS A 12 -24.70 -74.27 6.92
C HIS A 12 -23.70 -73.14 6.63
N LEU A 13 -23.21 -73.09 5.39
CA LEU A 13 -22.47 -71.94 4.84
C LEU A 13 -23.44 -70.75 4.75
N PHE A 14 -23.63 -70.04 5.86
CA PHE A 14 -24.08 -68.66 5.81
C PHE A 14 -22.90 -67.82 5.31
N LEU A 15 -22.86 -67.56 4.00
CA LEU A 15 -22.04 -66.50 3.45
C LEU A 15 -22.58 -65.17 4.02
N PRO A 16 -21.79 -64.41 4.81
CA PRO A 16 -22.20 -63.07 5.14
C PRO A 16 -22.10 -62.26 3.86
N PHE A 17 -23.23 -61.72 3.39
CA PHE A 17 -23.26 -60.69 2.37
C PHE A 17 -22.53 -59.47 2.95
N LYS A 18 -21.19 -59.44 2.83
CA LYS A 18 -20.42 -58.23 3.06
C LYS A 18 -20.84 -57.26 1.97
N ARG A 19 -21.76 -56.37 2.32
CA ARG A 19 -22.01 -55.14 1.58
C ARG A 19 -20.65 -54.45 1.53
N LEU A 20 -19.92 -54.59 0.42
CA LEU A 20 -18.77 -53.76 0.14
C LEU A 20 -19.34 -52.36 0.04
N PHE A 21 -19.25 -51.59 1.13
CA PHE A 21 -19.28 -50.15 1.01
C PHE A 21 -18.05 -49.78 0.17
N LYS A 22 -18.25 -49.73 -1.15
CA LYS A 22 -17.41 -48.90 -2.01
C LYS A 22 -17.64 -47.48 -1.51
N THR A 23 -16.88 -47.07 -0.51
CA THR A 23 -16.65 -45.65 -0.26
C THR A 23 -16.02 -45.15 -1.54
N SER A 24 -16.83 -44.55 -2.41
CA SER A 24 -16.29 -43.86 -3.58
C SER A 24 -15.31 -42.85 -3.01
N ILE A 25 -14.01 -43.07 -3.22
CA ILE A 25 -12.99 -42.08 -2.90
C ILE A 25 -13.46 -40.83 -3.62
N MET A 26 -13.85 -39.80 -2.87
CA MET A 26 -14.43 -38.59 -3.46
C MET A 26 -13.49 -38.11 -4.57
N ALA A 27 -14.00 -37.81 -5.75
CA ALA A 27 -13.15 -37.51 -6.91
C ALA A 27 -12.09 -36.42 -6.63
N LYS A 28 -12.39 -35.48 -5.72
CA LYS A 28 -11.48 -34.44 -5.25
C LYS A 28 -10.35 -34.95 -4.34
N SER A 29 -10.57 -35.97 -3.51
CA SER A 29 -9.57 -36.43 -2.54
C SER A 29 -8.36 -37.11 -3.21
N LYS A 30 -8.52 -37.62 -4.44
CA LYS A 30 -7.40 -38.12 -5.27
C LYS A 30 -6.36 -37.04 -5.55
N PHE A 31 -6.78 -35.77 -5.66
CA PHE A 31 -5.92 -34.66 -6.03
C PHE A 31 -5.58 -33.73 -4.86
N GLU A 32 -6.12 -33.98 -3.66
CA GLU A 32 -5.95 -33.10 -2.51
C GLU A 32 -4.49 -32.95 -2.04
N TYR A 33 -3.64 -33.93 -2.34
CA TYR A 33 -2.21 -33.88 -2.00
C TYR A 33 -1.51 -32.64 -2.57
N VAL A 34 -2.01 -32.06 -3.66
CA VAL A 34 -1.39 -30.87 -4.27
C VAL A 34 -1.44 -29.63 -3.36
N ARG A 35 -2.41 -29.58 -2.43
CA ARG A 35 -2.50 -28.49 -1.44
C ARG A 35 -1.31 -28.47 -0.48
N LYS A 36 -0.60 -29.60 -0.31
CA LYS A 36 0.60 -29.68 0.54
C LYS A 36 1.81 -28.95 -0.04
N PHE A 37 1.77 -28.58 -1.33
CA PHE A 37 2.80 -27.75 -1.95
C PHE A 37 2.57 -26.25 -1.73
N GLU A 38 1.42 -25.85 -1.17
CA GLU A 38 1.19 -24.46 -0.78
C GLU A 38 2.14 -24.08 0.37
N PHE A 39 2.87 -22.99 0.20
CA PHE A 39 3.75 -22.47 1.25
C PHE A 39 2.95 -21.64 2.26
N GLU A 40 3.16 -21.89 3.55
CA GLU A 40 2.61 -21.07 4.62
C GLU A 40 3.49 -19.84 4.85
N ASP A 41 2.95 -18.68 4.54
CA ASP A 41 3.65 -17.40 4.47
C ASP A 41 3.29 -16.48 5.64
N ARG A 42 3.38 -17.01 6.85
CA ARG A 42 3.04 -16.27 8.08
C ARG A 42 4.16 -15.31 8.47
N LEU A 43 3.83 -14.02 8.55
CA LEU A 43 4.76 -12.96 8.93
C LEU A 43 5.04 -12.96 10.44
N LEU A 44 6.26 -12.57 10.81
CA LEU A 44 6.73 -12.54 12.21
C LEU A 44 5.78 -11.67 13.08
N PRO A 45 5.28 -12.17 14.23
CA PRO A 45 4.48 -11.38 15.17
C PRO A 45 5.24 -10.20 15.77
N ASN A 46 4.53 -9.20 16.31
CA ASN A 46 5.10 -8.02 16.95
C ASN A 46 6.05 -7.19 16.06
N CYS A 47 5.96 -7.34 14.75
CA CYS A 47 6.65 -6.49 13.78
C CYS A 47 5.62 -5.68 12.99
N TRP A 48 5.98 -4.43 12.71
CA TRP A 48 5.29 -3.60 11.73
C TRP A 48 5.33 -4.29 10.38
N ILE A 49 4.20 -4.28 9.68
CA ILE A 49 4.12 -4.79 8.31
C ILE A 49 3.98 -3.58 7.40
N VAL A 50 4.96 -3.37 6.53
CA VAL A 50 4.88 -2.36 5.49
C VAL A 50 4.61 -3.05 4.16
N VAL A 51 3.50 -2.68 3.53
CA VAL A 51 3.18 -3.09 2.17
C VAL A 51 3.42 -1.89 1.27
N ARG A 52 4.48 -1.96 0.46
CA ARG A 52 4.77 -0.91 -0.54
C ARG A 52 4.21 -1.36 -1.88
N ILE A 53 3.52 -0.45 -2.56
CA ILE A 53 2.95 -0.57 -3.90
C ILE A 53 3.68 0.43 -4.81
N ASP A 54 4.05 0.02 -6.02
CA ASP A 54 4.80 0.83 -6.99
C ASP A 54 4.23 0.68 -8.40
N GLY A 55 4.13 1.76 -9.15
CA GLY A 55 3.62 1.79 -10.51
C GLY A 55 4.50 1.06 -11.52
N ARG A 56 4.02 -0.07 -12.08
CA ARG A 56 4.80 -0.82 -13.08
C ARG A 56 4.95 -0.02 -14.38
N ASN A 57 6.20 0.35 -14.70
CA ASN A 57 6.56 1.12 -15.89
C ASN A 57 5.78 2.45 -15.97
N PHE A 58 5.63 3.14 -14.84
CA PHE A 58 4.78 4.32 -14.76
C PHE A 58 5.30 5.51 -15.56
N HIS A 59 6.60 5.57 -15.89
CA HIS A 59 7.13 6.55 -16.85
C HIS A 59 6.40 6.48 -18.19
N LYS A 60 6.31 5.29 -18.80
CA LYS A 60 5.57 5.07 -20.06
C LYS A 60 4.07 5.34 -19.90
N PHE A 61 3.52 5.06 -18.73
CA PHE A 61 2.12 5.37 -18.41
C PHE A 61 1.88 6.87 -18.40
N SER A 62 2.72 7.62 -17.69
CA SER A 62 2.65 9.07 -17.57
C SER A 62 2.81 9.76 -18.92
N ASP A 63 3.70 9.28 -19.79
CA ASP A 63 3.92 9.86 -21.12
C ASP A 63 2.72 9.62 -22.04
N LYS A 64 2.20 8.38 -22.08
CA LYS A 64 1.03 8.04 -22.89
C LYS A 64 -0.23 8.78 -22.44
N HIS A 65 -0.36 9.01 -21.14
CA HIS A 65 -1.46 9.77 -20.55
C HIS A 65 -1.10 11.25 -20.35
N LYS A 66 -0.04 11.77 -20.98
CA LYS A 66 0.28 13.21 -21.01
C LYS A 66 0.21 13.87 -19.63
N PHE A 67 0.84 13.24 -18.65
CA PHE A 67 0.92 13.81 -17.31
C PHE A 67 1.72 15.11 -17.35
N GLU A 68 1.29 16.07 -16.54
CA GLU A 68 2.06 17.29 -16.31
C GLU A 68 3.42 16.95 -15.68
N LYS A 69 4.46 17.66 -16.12
CA LYS A 69 5.83 17.47 -15.65
C LYS A 69 6.31 18.78 -15.00
N PRO A 70 7.00 18.73 -13.85
CA PRO A 70 7.52 17.54 -13.17
C PRO A 70 6.47 16.68 -12.43
N ASN A 71 5.37 17.28 -11.98
CA ASN A 71 4.35 16.62 -11.16
C ASN A 71 2.95 16.88 -11.72
N ASP A 72 2.11 15.84 -11.76
CA ASP A 72 0.71 15.96 -12.15
C ASP A 72 -0.19 15.84 -10.91
N LEU A 73 -0.83 16.94 -10.53
CA LEU A 73 -1.68 16.99 -9.34
C LEU A 73 -2.88 16.03 -9.44
N ARG A 74 -3.41 15.80 -10.64
CA ARG A 74 -4.55 14.89 -10.86
C ARG A 74 -4.13 13.45 -10.59
N ALA A 75 -2.95 13.07 -11.07
CA ALA A 75 -2.39 11.74 -10.86
C ALA A 75 -2.13 11.47 -9.38
N LEU A 76 -1.49 12.41 -8.68
CA LEU A 76 -1.18 12.26 -7.27
C LEU A 76 -2.46 12.22 -6.40
N ASN A 77 -3.46 13.04 -6.73
CA ASN A 77 -4.74 13.00 -6.03
C ASN A 77 -5.51 11.71 -6.30
N LEU A 78 -5.42 11.13 -7.51
CA LEU A 78 -5.97 9.82 -7.80
C LEU A 78 -5.28 8.72 -6.98
N MET A 79 -3.94 8.75 -6.88
CA MET A 79 -3.17 7.82 -6.03
C MET A 79 -3.59 7.95 -4.56
N ASN A 80 -3.74 9.17 -4.06
CA ASN A 80 -4.24 9.44 -2.72
C ASN A 80 -5.65 8.91 -2.50
N ARG A 81 -6.56 9.06 -3.47
CA ARG A 81 -7.93 8.52 -3.37
C ARG A 81 -7.94 7.00 -3.33
N ALA A 82 -7.11 6.35 -4.13
CA ALA A 82 -6.94 4.90 -4.11
C ALA A 82 -6.39 4.44 -2.74
N ALA A 83 -5.40 5.13 -2.18
CA ALA A 83 -4.87 4.83 -0.86
C ALA A 83 -5.89 5.05 0.26
N VAL A 84 -6.68 6.12 0.20
CA VAL A 84 -7.79 6.35 1.14
C VAL A 84 -8.77 5.18 1.09
N THR A 85 -9.12 4.68 -0.10
CA THR A 85 -10.04 3.54 -0.25
C THR A 85 -9.47 2.26 0.40
N VAL A 86 -8.16 2.01 0.21
CA VAL A 86 -7.48 0.88 0.87
C VAL A 86 -7.51 1.05 2.39
N MET A 87 -7.24 2.24 2.91
CA MET A 87 -7.36 2.50 4.34
C MET A 87 -8.81 2.40 4.83
N GLU A 88 -9.82 2.83 4.08
CA GLU A 88 -11.23 2.70 4.51
C GLU A 88 -11.61 1.23 4.74
N GLU A 89 -11.16 0.33 3.87
CA GLU A 89 -11.39 -1.11 3.97
C GLU A 89 -10.54 -1.76 5.09
N PHE A 90 -9.23 -1.47 5.11
CA PHE A 90 -8.29 -2.11 6.03
C PHE A 90 -8.00 -1.23 7.25
N LYS A 91 -8.80 -1.41 8.30
CA LYS A 91 -8.73 -0.62 9.55
C LYS A 91 -7.41 -0.76 10.31
N ASP A 92 -6.69 -1.86 10.11
CA ASP A 92 -5.40 -2.13 10.77
C ASP A 92 -4.23 -1.30 10.20
N ILE A 93 -4.44 -0.61 9.08
CA ILE A 93 -3.49 0.37 8.57
C ILE A 93 -3.55 1.63 9.44
N SER A 94 -2.44 1.94 10.11
CA SER A 94 -2.29 3.12 10.98
C SER A 94 -1.86 4.37 10.21
N LEU A 95 -0.92 4.20 9.27
CA LEU A 95 -0.36 5.25 8.45
C LEU A 95 -0.19 4.75 7.02
N ALA A 96 -0.42 5.61 6.05
CA ALA A 96 0.05 5.40 4.69
C ALA A 96 0.84 6.62 4.21
N TYR A 97 1.89 6.38 3.42
CA TYR A 97 2.73 7.43 2.83
C TYR A 97 2.82 7.22 1.33
N GLY A 98 2.57 8.26 0.54
CA GLY A 98 2.61 8.18 -0.92
C GLY A 98 3.41 9.30 -1.55
N GLU A 99 4.13 8.96 -2.61
CA GLU A 99 4.89 9.87 -3.46
C GLU A 99 5.00 9.32 -4.88
N SER A 100 4.98 10.21 -5.88
CA SER A 100 5.06 9.87 -7.31
C SER A 100 4.02 8.78 -7.65
N ASP A 101 4.50 7.58 -7.94
CA ASP A 101 3.77 6.38 -8.33
C ASP A 101 3.87 5.27 -7.27
N GLU A 102 4.40 5.55 -6.09
CA GLU A 102 4.47 4.62 -4.95
C GLU A 102 3.56 4.99 -3.77
N TYR A 103 3.12 3.96 -3.04
CA TYR A 103 2.40 4.08 -1.77
C TYR A 103 2.81 3.00 -0.78
N SER A 104 3.12 3.39 0.44
CA SER A 104 3.47 2.50 1.54
C SER A 104 2.37 2.48 2.58
N PHE A 105 1.81 1.30 2.86
CA PHE A 105 0.81 1.10 3.91
C PHE A 105 1.46 0.42 5.12
N VAL A 106 1.34 1.07 6.28
CA VAL A 106 1.88 0.57 7.55
C VAL A 106 0.75 -0.07 8.34
N LEU A 107 0.81 -1.40 8.52
CA LEU A 107 -0.10 -2.12 9.40
C LEU A 107 0.52 -2.26 10.78
N ARG A 108 -0.34 -2.14 11.80
CA ARG A 108 0.07 -2.23 13.21
C ARG A 108 0.73 -3.56 13.55
N LYS A 109 1.71 -3.52 14.45
CA LYS A 109 2.49 -4.70 14.86
C LYS A 109 1.67 -5.82 15.51
N ASP A 110 0.53 -5.48 16.10
CA ASP A 110 -0.45 -6.40 16.72
C ASP A 110 -1.51 -6.94 15.75
N THR A 111 -1.48 -6.59 14.46
CA THR A 111 -2.51 -7.06 13.50
C THR A 111 -2.54 -8.59 13.38
N GLU A 112 -3.76 -9.12 13.38
CA GLU A 112 -4.04 -10.53 13.07
C GLU A 112 -4.68 -10.69 11.68
N LEU A 113 -4.69 -9.63 10.87
CA LEU A 113 -5.33 -9.61 9.54
C LEU A 113 -4.87 -10.82 8.71
N TYR A 114 -5.84 -11.62 8.25
CA TYR A 114 -5.62 -12.84 7.49
C TYR A 114 -4.61 -13.81 8.12
N ASN A 115 -4.57 -13.92 9.45
CA ASN A 115 -3.59 -14.70 10.21
C ASN A 115 -2.13 -14.30 9.89
N ARG A 116 -1.91 -13.02 9.52
CA ARG A 116 -0.62 -12.47 9.10
C ARG A 116 -0.01 -13.16 7.88
N ARG A 117 -0.83 -13.70 6.97
CA ARG A 117 -0.37 -14.28 5.71
C ARG A 117 0.06 -13.18 4.74
N GLY A 118 1.37 -13.05 4.49
CA GLY A 118 1.94 -11.93 3.75
C GLY A 118 1.39 -11.79 2.33
N THR A 119 1.29 -12.88 1.59
CA THR A 119 0.72 -12.96 0.23
C THR A 119 -0.75 -12.52 0.23
N LYS A 120 -1.54 -12.89 1.25
CA LYS A 120 -2.94 -12.44 1.34
C LYS A 120 -3.00 -10.93 1.54
N ILE A 121 -2.30 -10.42 2.55
CA ILE A 121 -2.25 -8.97 2.82
C ILE A 121 -1.79 -8.21 1.56
N MET A 122 -0.66 -8.60 0.99
CA MET A 122 -0.07 -7.99 -0.21
C MET A 122 -1.05 -7.96 -1.39
N THR A 123 -1.63 -9.12 -1.75
CA THR A 123 -2.51 -9.22 -2.93
C THR A 123 -3.83 -8.47 -2.75
N TYR A 124 -4.41 -8.47 -1.54
CA TYR A 124 -5.63 -7.71 -1.28
C TYR A 124 -5.38 -6.20 -1.30
N LEU A 125 -4.31 -5.71 -0.66
CA LEU A 125 -3.98 -4.29 -0.71
C LEU A 125 -3.68 -3.84 -2.14
N ASN A 126 -2.86 -4.61 -2.87
CA ASN A 126 -2.48 -4.27 -4.24
C ASN A 126 -3.67 -4.30 -5.23
N SER A 127 -4.50 -5.34 -5.15
CA SER A 127 -5.69 -5.44 -6.02
C SER A 127 -6.71 -4.35 -5.74
N LEU A 128 -6.94 -4.02 -4.45
CA LEU A 128 -7.86 -2.94 -4.09
C LEU A 128 -7.31 -1.58 -4.51
N PHE A 129 -6.01 -1.32 -4.33
CA PHE A 129 -5.37 -0.10 -4.80
C PHE A 129 -5.50 0.06 -6.33
N THR A 130 -5.12 -0.98 -7.07
CA THR A 130 -5.16 -0.99 -8.55
C THR A 130 -6.58 -0.79 -9.07
N SER A 131 -7.56 -1.52 -8.51
CA SER A 131 -8.96 -1.39 -8.91
C SER A 131 -9.53 -0.02 -8.57
N SER A 132 -9.18 0.54 -7.41
CA SER A 132 -9.58 1.90 -7.02
C SER A 132 -8.99 2.95 -7.95
N PHE A 133 -7.72 2.82 -8.35
CA PHE A 133 -7.09 3.71 -9.31
C PHE A 133 -7.84 3.74 -10.65
N VAL A 134 -8.26 2.58 -11.16
CA VAL A 134 -9.05 2.50 -12.40
C VAL A 134 -10.46 3.03 -12.19
N PHE A 135 -11.08 2.72 -11.05
CA PHE A 135 -12.46 3.09 -10.72
C PHE A 135 -12.62 4.62 -10.61
N PHE A 136 -11.71 5.28 -9.90
CA PHE A 136 -11.74 6.73 -9.68
C PHE A 136 -11.08 7.53 -10.80
N TRP A 137 -10.48 6.90 -11.81
CA TRP A 137 -9.79 7.58 -12.91
C TRP A 137 -10.60 8.73 -13.51
N LYS A 138 -11.88 8.47 -13.80
CA LYS A 138 -12.77 9.45 -14.44
C LYS A 138 -13.03 10.70 -13.58
N GLU A 139 -12.95 10.58 -12.25
CA GLU A 139 -13.17 11.70 -11.34
C GLU A 139 -12.02 12.71 -11.37
N TYR A 140 -10.80 12.26 -11.68
CA TYR A 140 -9.59 13.12 -11.69
C TYR A 140 -9.13 13.49 -13.10
N PHE A 141 -9.36 12.61 -14.08
CA PHE A 141 -8.93 12.79 -15.47
C PHE A 141 -10.08 13.20 -16.40
N ASN A 142 -11.30 13.36 -15.89
CA ASN A 142 -12.49 13.85 -16.61
C ASN A 142 -12.72 13.14 -17.95
N GLU A 143 -12.39 13.82 -19.06
CA GLU A 143 -12.59 13.34 -20.43
C GLU A 143 -11.47 12.42 -20.92
N GLN A 144 -10.30 12.48 -20.29
CA GLN A 144 -9.16 11.70 -20.72
C GLN A 144 -9.39 10.22 -20.40
N LYS A 145 -9.51 9.42 -21.45
CA LYS A 145 -9.72 7.97 -21.32
C LYS A 145 -8.44 7.29 -20.84
N LEU A 146 -8.63 6.31 -19.96
CA LEU A 146 -7.59 5.37 -19.59
C LEU A 146 -7.27 4.51 -20.83
N LEU A 147 -6.07 4.63 -21.38
CA LEU A 147 -5.68 3.99 -22.64
C LEU A 147 -5.42 2.49 -22.48
N TYR A 148 -4.93 2.09 -21.30
CA TYR A 148 -4.70 0.70 -20.94
C TYR A 148 -4.72 0.55 -19.41
N PRO A 149 -5.09 -0.64 -18.87
CA PRO A 149 -5.11 -0.86 -17.44
C PRO A 149 -3.68 -0.75 -16.86
N PRO A 150 -3.47 0.06 -15.80
CA PRO A 150 -2.19 0.10 -15.10
C PRO A 150 -1.99 -1.19 -14.31
N ALA A 151 -0.73 -1.47 -13.98
CA ALA A 151 -0.35 -2.55 -13.09
C ALA A 151 0.55 -1.97 -12.01
N PHE A 152 0.44 -2.52 -10.81
CA PHE A 152 1.26 -2.12 -9.68
C PHE A 152 2.01 -3.34 -9.14
N ASP A 153 3.30 -3.14 -8.85
CA ASP A 153 4.08 -4.06 -8.05
C ASP A 153 3.65 -3.91 -6.58
N SER A 154 3.90 -4.94 -5.78
CA SER A 154 3.76 -4.82 -4.34
C SER A 154 4.73 -5.72 -3.63
N ARG A 155 5.24 -5.28 -2.47
CA ARG A 155 6.14 -6.06 -1.62
C ARG A 155 5.82 -5.84 -0.15
N VAL A 156 6.13 -6.85 0.66
CA VAL A 156 5.94 -6.81 2.12
C VAL A 156 7.30 -6.78 2.80
N VAL A 157 7.48 -5.85 3.73
CA VAL A 157 8.69 -5.71 4.55
C VAL A 157 8.28 -5.67 6.03
N LEU A 158 9.06 -6.33 6.88
CA LEU A 158 8.84 -6.33 8.32
C LEU A 158 9.85 -5.44 9.02
N TYR A 159 9.36 -4.56 9.89
CA TYR A 159 10.21 -3.73 10.76
C TYR A 159 9.96 -4.09 12.22
N PRO A 160 10.99 -4.56 12.96
CA PRO A 160 10.81 -5.09 14.30
C PRO A 160 10.62 -4.00 15.36
N THR A 161 11.19 -2.81 15.15
CA THR A 161 11.12 -1.69 16.10
C THR A 161 10.42 -0.48 15.49
N ASP A 162 9.94 0.40 16.36
CA ASP A 162 9.35 1.67 15.95
C ASP A 162 10.40 2.56 15.28
N GLU A 163 11.66 2.52 15.72
CA GLU A 163 12.79 3.21 15.10
C GLU A 163 13.01 2.76 13.64
N ASN A 164 13.05 1.45 13.37
CA ASN A 164 13.24 0.97 12.00
C ASN A 164 12.09 1.37 11.06
N LEU A 165 10.86 1.44 11.57
CA LEU A 165 9.72 1.95 10.80
C LEU A 165 9.88 3.45 10.50
N ARG A 166 10.31 4.24 11.49
CA ARG A 166 10.54 5.68 11.33
C ARG A 166 11.65 5.96 10.34
N ASP A 167 12.75 5.20 10.40
CA ASP A 167 13.86 5.29 9.44
C ASP A 167 13.40 4.95 8.03
N TYR A 168 12.58 3.91 7.87
CA TYR A 168 12.02 3.54 6.58
C TYR A 168 11.18 4.69 5.98
N LEU A 169 10.24 5.24 6.75
CA LEU A 169 9.42 6.35 6.27
C LEU A 169 10.28 7.58 5.96
N SER A 170 11.23 7.90 6.83
CA SER A 170 12.17 9.02 6.64
C SER A 170 13.01 8.84 5.38
N TRP A 171 13.44 7.62 5.10
CA TRP A 171 14.13 7.27 3.86
C TRP A 171 13.24 7.51 2.63
N ARG A 172 11.94 7.19 2.70
CA ARG A 172 10.99 7.48 1.61
C ARG A 172 10.78 8.99 1.42
N GLN A 173 10.64 9.76 2.50
CA GLN A 173 10.48 11.21 2.39
C GLN A 173 11.76 11.93 1.93
N ALA A 174 12.95 11.45 2.31
CA ALA A 174 14.20 11.97 1.79
C ALA A 174 14.34 11.71 0.28
N ASP A 175 13.95 10.51 -0.18
CA ASP A 175 13.92 10.15 -1.60
C ASP A 175 12.98 11.06 -2.40
N THR A 176 11.77 11.31 -1.87
CA THR A 176 10.82 12.30 -2.41
C THR A 176 11.46 13.68 -2.61
N HIS A 177 12.16 14.18 -1.60
CA HIS A 177 12.78 15.51 -1.69
C HIS A 177 13.85 15.58 -2.78
N ILE A 178 14.70 14.55 -2.86
CA ILE A 178 15.78 14.44 -3.84
C ILE A 178 15.20 14.34 -5.26
N ASN A 179 14.25 13.44 -5.47
CA ASN A 179 13.63 13.19 -6.77
C ASN A 179 12.82 14.39 -7.24
N ASN A 180 12.04 15.02 -6.36
CA ASN A 180 11.27 16.20 -6.73
C ASN A 180 12.16 17.39 -7.11
N LEU A 181 13.25 17.65 -6.37
CA LEU A 181 14.19 18.72 -6.71
C LEU A 181 14.85 18.44 -8.07
N TYR A 182 15.33 17.21 -8.27
CA TYR A 182 15.92 16.80 -9.56
C TYR A 182 14.94 16.96 -10.71
N ASN A 183 13.73 16.41 -10.59
CA ASN A 183 12.71 16.44 -11.63
C ASN A 183 12.26 17.88 -11.93
N THR A 184 12.11 18.71 -10.90
CA THR A 184 11.73 20.12 -11.06
C THR A 184 12.78 20.88 -11.87
N THR A 185 14.07 20.73 -11.53
CA THR A 185 15.14 21.36 -12.30
C THR A 185 15.24 20.78 -13.71
N PHE A 186 15.17 19.46 -13.86
CA PHE A 186 15.26 18.77 -15.15
C PHE A 186 14.17 19.23 -16.13
N TRP A 187 12.91 19.21 -15.71
CA TRP A 187 11.80 19.64 -16.56
C TRP A 187 11.75 21.15 -16.77
N THR A 188 12.28 21.95 -15.85
CA THR A 188 12.43 23.41 -16.06
C THR A 188 13.46 23.69 -17.16
N LEU A 189 14.61 23.00 -17.14
CA LEU A 189 15.65 23.11 -18.17
C LEU A 189 15.10 22.75 -19.56
N ILE A 190 14.23 21.74 -19.65
CA ILE A 190 13.60 21.35 -20.92
C ILE A 190 12.53 22.36 -21.34
N ASN A 191 11.52 22.58 -20.48
CA ASN A 191 10.32 23.31 -20.85
C ASN A 191 10.54 24.82 -20.96
N LYS A 192 11.42 25.39 -20.12
CA LYS A 192 11.74 26.83 -20.13
C LYS A 192 13.12 27.11 -20.72
N GLY A 193 14.10 26.24 -20.48
CA GLY A 193 15.45 26.40 -21.02
C GLY A 193 15.63 25.92 -22.46
N GLY A 194 14.69 25.11 -22.98
CA GLY A 194 14.74 24.60 -24.35
C GLY A 194 15.77 23.49 -24.57
N LEU A 195 16.32 22.91 -23.51
CA LEU A 195 17.27 21.79 -23.60
C LEU A 195 16.55 20.50 -24.03
N SER A 196 17.27 19.62 -24.71
CA SER A 196 16.87 18.23 -24.89
C SER A 196 17.01 17.42 -23.58
N ASN A 197 16.37 16.25 -23.52
CA ASN A 197 16.49 15.34 -22.38
C ASN A 197 17.95 14.98 -22.06
N THR A 198 18.77 14.74 -23.08
CA THR A 198 20.18 14.37 -22.91
C THR A 198 20.99 15.53 -22.36
N GLU A 199 20.82 16.74 -22.92
CA GLU A 199 21.52 17.94 -22.45
C GLU A 199 21.13 18.30 -21.02
N ALA A 200 19.85 18.20 -20.67
CA ALA A 200 19.39 18.45 -19.30
C ALA A 200 19.97 17.43 -18.31
N GLN A 201 20.07 16.15 -18.70
CA GLN A 201 20.66 15.11 -17.87
C GLN A 201 22.17 15.34 -17.67
N GLU A 202 22.90 15.66 -18.74
CA GLU A 202 24.33 16.00 -18.67
C GLU A 202 24.57 17.23 -17.80
N ARG A 203 23.73 18.27 -17.95
CA ARG A 203 23.82 19.50 -17.15
C ARG A 203 23.62 19.26 -15.66
N LEU A 204 22.76 18.33 -15.29
CA LEU A 204 22.49 17.96 -13.89
C LEU A 204 23.44 16.90 -13.35
N SER A 205 24.25 16.27 -14.19
CA SER A 205 25.21 15.25 -13.76
C SER A 205 26.25 15.83 -12.81
N GLY A 206 26.47 15.17 -11.68
CA GLY A 206 27.44 15.60 -10.65
C GLY A 206 27.02 16.82 -9.82
N THR A 207 25.87 17.44 -10.10
CA THR A 207 25.40 18.62 -9.34
C THR A 207 24.87 18.23 -7.96
N LEU A 208 25.08 19.09 -6.98
CA LEU A 208 24.53 19.00 -5.63
C LEU A 208 23.12 19.59 -5.56
N SER A 209 22.46 19.48 -4.40
CA SER A 209 21.14 20.08 -4.18
C SER A 209 21.19 21.60 -4.18
N SER A 210 22.28 22.21 -3.71
CA SER A 210 22.51 23.67 -3.77
C SER A 210 22.49 24.16 -5.21
N ASP A 211 23.22 23.48 -6.10
CA ASP A 211 23.39 23.88 -7.49
C ASP A 211 22.07 23.81 -8.24
N LYS A 212 21.24 22.79 -7.96
CA LYS A 212 19.89 22.66 -8.55
C LYS A 212 18.96 23.80 -8.11
N ASN A 213 19.04 24.22 -6.85
CA ASN A 213 18.31 25.38 -6.36
C ASN A 213 18.80 26.66 -7.02
N GLU A 214 20.11 26.83 -7.18
CA GLU A 214 20.70 27.98 -7.84
C GLU A 214 20.32 28.05 -9.33
N ILE A 215 20.34 26.93 -10.06
CA ILE A 215 19.85 26.87 -11.45
C ILE A 215 18.39 27.32 -11.52
N LEU A 216 17.51 26.78 -10.67
CA LEU A 216 16.10 27.15 -10.65
C LEU A 216 15.90 28.65 -10.37
N PHE A 217 16.64 29.20 -9.41
CA PHE A 217 16.47 30.58 -8.98
C PHE A 217 17.11 31.58 -9.94
N SER A 218 18.39 31.41 -10.28
CA SER A 218 19.17 32.37 -11.06
C SER A 218 18.79 32.37 -12.54
N GLU A 219 18.51 31.21 -13.13
CA GLU A 219 18.22 31.12 -14.57
C GLU A 219 16.72 31.26 -14.86
N PHE A 220 15.85 30.82 -13.94
CA PHE A 220 14.40 30.74 -14.19
C PHE A 220 13.53 31.53 -13.21
N GLY A 221 14.12 32.17 -12.19
CA GLY A 221 13.38 32.91 -11.17
C GLY A 221 12.47 32.04 -10.29
N ILE A 222 12.72 30.73 -10.24
CA ILE A 222 11.90 29.76 -9.50
C ILE A 222 12.52 29.51 -8.13
N ASN A 223 11.78 29.83 -7.08
CA ASN A 223 12.15 29.45 -5.72
C ASN A 223 11.52 28.10 -5.38
N TYR A 224 12.33 27.04 -5.31
CA TYR A 224 11.87 25.69 -4.97
C TYR A 224 11.13 25.63 -3.63
N ASN A 225 11.44 26.51 -2.68
CA ASN A 225 10.72 26.55 -1.40
C ASN A 225 9.26 27.00 -1.54
N ASN A 226 8.88 27.63 -2.65
CA ASN A 226 7.51 28.01 -2.94
C ASN A 226 6.73 26.92 -3.70
N GLU A 227 7.38 25.84 -4.13
CA GLU A 227 6.67 24.70 -4.73
C GLU A 227 5.68 24.08 -3.72
N PRO A 228 4.54 23.53 -4.20
CA PRO A 228 3.55 22.90 -3.35
C PRO A 228 4.16 21.87 -2.40
N VAL A 229 3.76 21.92 -1.13
CA VAL A 229 4.35 21.08 -0.07
C VAL A 229 4.14 19.60 -0.36
N MET A 230 3.00 19.24 -0.96
CA MET A 230 2.69 17.89 -1.42
C MET A 230 3.75 17.31 -2.38
N PHE A 231 4.30 18.13 -3.28
CA PHE A 231 5.33 17.68 -4.22
C PHE A 231 6.68 17.48 -3.53
N LYS A 232 6.98 18.32 -2.53
CA LYS A 232 8.27 18.29 -1.81
C LYS A 232 8.34 17.25 -0.70
N LYS A 233 7.20 16.89 -0.12
CA LYS A 233 7.12 16.05 1.10
C LYS A 233 6.28 14.79 0.94
N GLY A 234 5.63 14.60 -0.21
CA GLY A 234 4.68 13.51 -0.41
C GLY A 234 3.37 13.75 0.36
N THR A 235 2.53 12.71 0.41
CA THR A 235 1.26 12.72 1.16
C THR A 235 1.31 11.69 2.27
N ILE A 236 1.04 12.12 3.49
CA ILE A 236 0.86 11.24 4.64
C ILE A 236 -0.65 11.12 4.89
N LEU A 237 -1.18 9.89 4.93
CA LEU A 237 -2.55 9.62 5.32
C LEU A 237 -2.57 9.00 6.71
N ILE A 238 -3.30 9.63 7.63
CA ILE A 238 -3.54 9.09 8.97
C ILE A 238 -5.01 9.15 9.34
N ARG A 239 -5.43 8.28 10.26
CA ARG A 239 -6.80 8.31 10.79
C ARG A 239 -6.87 9.27 11.97
N LYS A 240 -7.75 10.26 11.86
CA LYS A 240 -8.09 11.15 12.99
C LYS A 240 -9.55 10.99 13.38
N ARG A 241 -9.80 11.12 14.68
CA ARG A 241 -11.16 11.09 15.24
C ARG A 241 -11.69 12.53 15.27
N ILE A 242 -12.69 12.81 14.45
CA ILE A 242 -13.33 14.13 14.37
C ILE A 242 -14.66 14.07 15.10
N LYS A 243 -14.93 15.07 15.96
CA LYS A 243 -16.26 15.27 16.58
C LYS A 243 -17.13 16.05 15.60
N ILE A 244 -18.32 15.54 15.31
CA ILE A 244 -19.28 16.22 14.44
C ILE A 244 -20.03 17.24 15.30
N PRO A 245 -19.98 18.55 14.98
CA PRO A 245 -20.86 19.53 15.64
C PRO A 245 -22.31 19.08 15.46
N ASP A 246 -23.14 19.19 16.51
CA ASP A 246 -24.56 18.72 16.60
C ASP A 246 -24.82 17.23 16.86
N GLN A 247 -23.84 16.34 16.77
CA GLN A 247 -24.03 14.95 17.19
C GLN A 247 -22.91 14.62 18.17
N ASN A 248 -23.23 14.19 19.39
CA ASN A 248 -22.25 13.67 20.37
C ASN A 248 -21.52 12.37 19.89
N LYS A 249 -21.41 12.17 18.58
CA LYS A 249 -20.76 11.07 17.89
C LYS A 249 -19.46 11.58 17.27
N SER A 250 -18.40 10.82 17.49
CA SER A 250 -17.12 11.01 16.81
C SER A 250 -16.99 10.02 15.66
N ARG A 251 -16.50 10.47 14.51
CA ARG A 251 -16.19 9.61 13.35
C ARG A 251 -14.68 9.56 13.13
N LEU A 252 -14.16 8.39 12.79
CA LEU A 252 -12.80 8.25 12.27
C LEU A 252 -12.79 8.62 10.79
N VAL A 253 -11.93 9.56 10.42
CA VAL A 253 -11.76 10.06 9.06
C VAL A 253 -10.29 9.97 8.71
N ILE A 254 -9.98 9.61 7.46
CA ILE A 254 -8.61 9.62 6.95
C ILE A 254 -8.33 11.04 6.46
N VAL A 255 -7.24 11.63 6.94
CA VAL A 255 -6.84 12.99 6.60
C VAL A 255 -5.48 12.99 5.90
N PRO A 256 -5.33 13.72 4.79
CA PRO A 256 -4.02 13.98 4.20
C PRO A 256 -3.27 15.05 4.97
N LEU A 257 -1.99 14.81 5.22
CA LEU A 257 -1.02 15.72 5.82
C LEU A 257 0.20 15.84 4.89
N TYR A 258 0.77 17.05 4.84
CA TYR A 258 1.93 17.39 4.01
C TYR A 258 3.06 17.90 4.92
N GLU A 259 3.44 17.07 5.89
CA GLU A 259 4.34 17.43 6.98
C GLU A 259 5.68 16.70 6.88
N ASP A 260 6.66 17.13 7.67
CA ASP A 260 7.96 16.45 7.76
C ASP A 260 7.85 15.31 8.77
N LEU A 261 7.93 14.06 8.27
CA LEU A 261 7.87 12.85 9.10
C LEU A 261 9.24 12.41 9.59
N MET A 262 10.32 13.07 9.18
CA MET A 262 11.68 12.75 9.61
C MET A 262 11.93 13.27 11.04
N GLN A 263 11.29 14.38 11.40
CA GLN A 263 11.49 15.04 12.69
C GLN A 263 10.66 14.40 13.81
N ASP A 264 11.23 14.39 15.02
CA ASP A 264 10.52 13.93 16.23
C ASP A 264 9.21 14.69 16.48
N LYS A 265 9.12 15.94 16.02
CA LYS A 265 7.92 16.76 16.16
C LYS A 265 6.66 16.05 15.65
N PHE A 266 6.72 15.46 14.46
CA PHE A 266 5.58 14.75 13.87
C PHE A 266 5.17 13.54 14.72
N TRP A 267 6.15 12.75 15.15
CA TRP A 267 5.92 11.55 15.95
C TRP A 267 5.42 11.86 17.37
N ASN A 268 5.82 12.99 17.93
CA ASN A 268 5.32 13.47 19.22
C ASN A 268 3.90 14.01 19.12
N GLU A 269 3.56 14.71 18.03
CA GLU A 269 2.20 15.19 17.76
C GLU A 269 1.22 14.07 17.39
N HIS A 270 1.74 12.96 16.86
CA HIS A 270 0.99 11.78 16.43
C HIS A 270 1.48 10.49 17.11
N SER A 271 1.69 10.52 18.43
CA SER A 271 2.23 9.38 19.19
C SER A 271 1.36 8.13 19.07
N GLU A 272 0.08 8.31 18.77
CA GLU A 272 -0.89 7.25 18.52
C GLU A 272 -0.57 6.31 17.38
N LEU A 273 0.28 6.73 16.45
CA LEU A 273 0.64 5.93 15.29
C LEU A 273 1.56 4.77 15.66
N LEU A 274 2.33 4.92 16.74
CA LEU A 274 3.29 3.93 17.24
C LEU A 274 2.75 3.14 18.44
N GLU A 275 1.78 3.70 19.16
CA GLU A 275 1.13 3.05 20.28
C GLU A 275 0.18 1.92 19.81
N ILE A 276 0.21 0.78 20.51
CA ILE A 276 -0.72 -0.34 20.28
C ILE A 276 -2.13 0.00 20.80
N LYS A 277 -2.27 1.05 21.61
CA LYS A 277 -3.54 1.47 22.21
C LYS A 277 -4.40 2.23 21.20
N SER A 278 -5.72 2.15 21.39
CA SER A 278 -6.71 2.85 20.56
C SER A 278 -6.32 4.33 20.42
N PRO A 279 -6.48 4.95 19.24
CA PRO A 279 -5.98 6.29 19.01
C PRO A 279 -6.54 7.28 20.07
N PRO A 280 -5.68 8.03 20.78
CA PRO A 280 -6.05 9.09 21.70
C PRO A 280 -6.81 10.19 20.97
N CYS A 281 -7.58 10.93 21.76
CA CYS A 281 -8.55 11.89 21.29
C CYS A 281 -7.88 13.23 20.95
N LEU A 282 -7.22 13.33 19.80
CA LEU A 282 -6.80 14.63 19.25
C LEU A 282 -8.01 15.30 18.59
N ILE A 283 -8.58 16.29 19.29
CA ILE A 283 -9.76 17.05 18.88
C ILE A 283 -9.34 18.09 17.83
N ILE A 284 -9.62 17.80 16.55
CA ILE A 284 -9.58 18.84 15.51
C ILE A 284 -11.00 19.42 15.38
N ILE A 285 -11.16 20.66 15.81
CA ILE A 285 -12.36 21.47 15.51
C ILE A 285 -12.28 21.87 14.04
N ILE A 286 -13.37 21.65 13.29
CA ILE A 286 -13.53 21.86 11.83
C ILE A 286 -13.49 23.37 11.49
N ALA A 287 -12.40 24.06 11.79
CA ALA A 287 -12.23 25.47 11.45
C ALA A 287 -11.06 25.72 10.48
N LYS A 288 -10.30 24.68 10.08
CA LYS A 288 -9.10 24.83 9.23
C LYS A 288 -8.96 23.86 8.05
N LEU A 289 -9.99 23.09 7.70
CA LEU A 289 -9.92 22.06 6.63
C LEU A 289 -10.79 22.36 5.41
N VAL A 290 -11.15 23.63 5.18
CA VAL A 290 -11.76 24.08 3.92
C VAL A 290 -10.91 25.18 3.33
N VAL A 291 -9.87 24.79 2.58
CA VAL A 291 -9.38 25.42 1.34
C VAL A 291 -8.74 24.33 0.51
#